data_AF-C5A282-F1
#
_entry.id   AF-C5A282-F1
#
_cell.length_a   1.000
_cell.length_b   1.000
_cell.length_c   1.000
_cell.angle_alpha   90.00
_cell.angle_beta   90.00
_cell.angle_gamma   90.00
#
_symmetry.space_group_name_H-M   'P 1'
#
loop_
_entity.id
_entity.type
_entity.pdbx_description
1 polymer ?
#
loop_
_entity_poly.entity_id
_entity_poly.type
_entity_poly.pdbx_seq_one_letter_code
_entity_poly.pdbx_strand_id
1 'polypeptide(L)'
;MARKKEFRYRGYTLDELLNMSLEEFAKLLPARQRRSLKRGLSPEQKKLLRKIRLAKKGKYNKPIRTHSRDMIVLPEMVGITIHVHNGKEFVPIEIKPEMIGHYLGEFALTRKIVQHGSPGVGATRSSMFVAVK
;
A
#
# COMPACT_ATOMS: atom_id res chain seq x y z
N MET A 1 24.05 18.52 11.28
CA MET A 1 22.81 17.72 11.15
C MET A 1 22.33 17.80 9.71
N ALA A 2 22.16 16.66 9.03
CA ALA A 2 21.60 16.67 7.67
C ALA A 2 20.16 17.21 7.73
N ARG A 3 19.91 18.30 7.01
CA ARG A 3 18.59 18.94 6.89
C ARG A 3 17.60 17.88 6.34
N LYS A 4 16.56 17.53 7.10
CA LYS A 4 15.53 16.57 6.68
C LYS A 4 15.02 17.03 5.31
N LYS A 5 15.25 16.25 4.25
CA LYS A 5 14.73 16.57 2.92
C LYS A 5 13.22 16.67 3.02
N GLU A 6 12.67 17.86 2.76
CA GLU A 6 11.24 18.06 2.68
C GLU A 6 10.69 17.20 1.55
N PHE A 7 9.71 16.35 1.87
CA PHE A 7 9.09 15.49 0.88
C PHE A 7 8.27 16.34 -0.10
N ARG A 8 8.57 16.20 -1.39
CA ARG A 8 7.80 16.83 -2.48
C ARG A 8 7.33 15.77 -3.46
N TYR A 9 6.04 15.73 -3.74
CA TYR A 9 5.46 14.86 -4.77
C TYR A 9 5.24 15.67 -6.04
N ARG A 10 6.00 15.36 -7.10
CA ARG A 10 5.94 16.07 -8.39
C ARG A 10 6.04 17.60 -8.26
N GLY A 11 6.84 18.07 -7.30
CA GLY A 11 7.07 19.50 -7.04
C GLY A 11 6.25 20.07 -5.88
N TYR A 12 5.12 19.45 -5.52
CA TYR A 12 4.20 19.95 -4.49
C TYR A 12 4.55 19.43 -3.10
N THR A 13 4.36 20.27 -2.08
CA THR A 13 4.51 19.87 -0.66
C THR A 13 3.29 19.06 -0.17
N LEU A 14 3.42 18.38 0.97
CA LEU A 14 2.30 17.59 1.51
C LEU A 14 1.09 18.47 1.86
N ASP A 15 1.31 19.65 2.42
CA ASP A 15 0.24 20.58 2.79
C ASP A 15 -0.46 21.15 1.55
N GLU A 16 0.28 21.44 0.48
CA GLU A 16 -0.31 21.81 -0.81
C GLU A 16 -1.21 20.69 -1.34
N LEU A 17 -0.72 19.44 -1.34
CA LEU A 17 -1.50 18.28 -1.81
C LEU A 17 -2.77 18.04 -0.99
N LEU A 18 -2.77 18.37 0.31
CA LEU A 18 -3.94 18.23 1.17
C LEU A 18 -5.01 19.29 0.88
N ASN A 19 -4.59 20.48 0.44
CA ASN A 19 -5.49 21.59 0.11
C ASN A 19 -6.00 21.55 -1.33
N MET A 20 -5.30 20.84 -2.23
CA MET A 20 -5.73 20.64 -3.62
C MET A 20 -7.04 19.84 -3.72
N SER A 21 -7.81 20.12 -4.76
CA SER A 21 -9.00 19.31 -5.08
C SER A 21 -8.61 17.90 -5.54
N LEU A 22 -9.52 16.93 -5.38
CA LEU A 22 -9.30 15.55 -5.86
C LEU A 22 -9.05 15.50 -7.38
N GLU A 23 -9.67 16.42 -8.13
CA GLU A 23 -9.58 16.52 -9.59
C GLU A 23 -8.22 17.04 -10.04
N GLU A 24 -7.68 18.06 -9.36
CA GLU A 24 -6.33 18.56 -9.60
C GLU A 24 -5.28 17.53 -9.20
N PHE A 25 -5.45 16.90 -8.03
CA PHE A 25 -4.59 15.82 -7.59
C PHE A 25 -4.58 14.65 -8.59
N ALA A 26 -5.74 14.30 -9.16
CA ALA A 26 -5.83 13.24 -10.16
C ALA A 26 -5.01 13.53 -11.43
N LYS A 27 -4.80 14.80 -11.80
CA LYS A 27 -3.92 15.17 -12.93
C LYS A 27 -2.45 14.85 -12.63
N LEU A 28 -2.05 14.94 -11.36
CA LEU A 28 -0.72 14.61 -10.87
C LEU A 28 -0.49 13.10 -10.69
N LEU A 29 -1.48 12.23 -10.89
CA LEU A 29 -1.29 10.79 -10.76
C LEU A 29 -0.87 10.14 -12.10
N PRO A 30 -0.25 8.94 -12.08
CA PRO A 30 -0.05 8.16 -13.29
C PRO A 30 -1.39 7.73 -13.91
N ALA A 31 -1.36 7.36 -15.19
CA ALA A 31 -2.56 7.13 -16.00
C ALA A 31 -3.52 6.08 -15.40
N ARG A 32 -2.98 5.02 -14.78
CA ARG A 32 -3.77 3.94 -14.19
C ARG A 32 -4.61 4.44 -13.01
N GLN A 33 -3.99 5.16 -12.08
CA GLN A 33 -4.63 5.71 -10.90
C GLN A 33 -5.64 6.81 -11.27
N ARG A 34 -5.28 7.67 -12.23
CA ARG A 34 -6.18 8.69 -12.77
C ARG A 34 -7.45 8.08 -13.37
N ARG A 35 -7.32 6.96 -14.10
CA ARG A 35 -8.48 6.19 -14.63
C ARG A 35 -9.36 5.66 -13.51
N SER A 36 -8.77 5.09 -12.46
CA SER A 36 -9.51 4.56 -11.31
C SER A 36 -10.28 5.67 -10.59
N LEU A 37 -9.63 6.81 -10.29
CA LEU A 37 -10.31 7.96 -9.66
C LEU A 37 -11.43 8.52 -10.54
N LYS A 38 -11.22 8.65 -11.86
CA LYS A 38 -12.24 9.15 -12.80
C LYS A 38 -13.46 8.23 -12.88
N ARG A 39 -13.26 6.90 -12.80
CA ARG A 39 -14.38 5.93 -12.73
C ARG A 39 -15.14 6.00 -11.40
N GLY A 40 -14.51 6.55 -10.36
CA GLY A 40 -15.07 6.72 -9.04
C GLY A 40 -14.72 5.58 -8.08
N LEU A 41 -14.86 5.87 -6.79
CA LEU A 41 -14.56 4.93 -5.72
C LEU A 41 -15.74 3.98 -5.45
N SER A 42 -15.41 2.72 -5.16
CA SER A 42 -16.40 1.70 -4.78
C SER A 42 -17.04 2.03 -3.41
N PRO A 43 -18.22 1.45 -3.08
CA PRO A 43 -18.88 1.67 -1.80
C PRO A 43 -17.99 1.29 -0.60
N GLU A 44 -17.19 0.25 -0.73
CA GLU A 44 -16.25 -0.23 0.30
C GLU A 44 -15.12 0.77 0.53
N GLN A 45 -14.54 1.29 -0.55
CA GLN A 45 -13.52 2.33 -0.51
C GLN A 45 -14.05 3.62 0.13
N LYS A 46 -15.31 4.00 -0.16
CA LYS A 46 -15.97 5.13 0.51
C LYS A 46 -16.16 4.90 2.01
N LYS A 47 -16.51 3.68 2.44
CA LYS A 47 -16.58 3.31 3.87
C LYS A 47 -15.20 3.40 4.52
N LEU A 48 -14.14 2.97 3.84
CA LEU A 48 -12.77 3.08 4.33
C LEU A 48 -12.37 4.56 4.53
N LEU A 49 -12.65 5.42 3.56
CA LEU A 49 -12.40 6.87 3.67
C LEU A 49 -13.14 7.50 4.85
N ARG A 50 -14.40 7.13 5.06
CA ARG A 50 -15.16 7.62 6.24
C ARG A 50 -14.49 7.20 7.54
N LYS A 51 -14.03 5.95 7.68
CA LYS A 51 -13.29 5.47 8.86
C LYS A 51 -11.98 6.23 9.05
N ILE A 52 -11.23 6.46 7.98
CA ILE A 52 -9.97 7.21 7.98
C ILE A 52 -10.19 8.65 8.47
N ARG A 53 -11.21 9.35 7.94
CA ARG A 53 -11.54 10.72 8.37
C ARG A 53 -11.98 10.79 9.82
N LEU A 54 -12.70 9.78 10.32
CA LEU A 54 -13.07 9.70 11.74
C LEU A 54 -11.87 9.43 12.65
N ALA A 55 -10.95 8.57 12.22
CA ALA A 55 -9.71 8.30 12.96
C ALA A 55 -8.81 9.53 13.05
N LYS A 56 -8.65 10.28 11.94
CA LYS A 56 -7.87 11.52 11.93
C LYS A 56 -8.45 12.62 12.84
N LYS A 57 -9.77 12.61 13.07
CA LYS A 57 -10.46 13.48 14.03
C LYS A 57 -10.39 12.99 15.48
N GLY A 58 -9.67 11.92 15.77
CA GLY A 58 -9.55 11.33 17.12
C GLY A 58 -10.81 10.62 17.62
N LYS A 59 -11.82 10.41 16.76
CA LYS A 59 -13.09 9.76 17.16
C LYS A 59 -13.07 8.23 17.00
N TYR A 60 -11.98 7.68 16.45
CA TYR A 60 -11.89 6.26 16.14
C TYR A 60 -10.58 5.66 16.67
N ASN A 61 -10.67 4.99 17.83
CA ASN A 61 -9.52 4.39 18.50
C ASN A 61 -9.26 2.93 18.10
N LYS A 62 -10.05 2.39 17.16
CA LYS A 62 -9.92 1.00 16.72
C LYS A 62 -8.97 0.90 15.52
N PRO A 63 -8.17 -0.18 15.40
CA PRO A 63 -7.33 -0.38 14.23
C PRO A 63 -8.18 -0.48 12.95
N ILE A 64 -7.83 0.30 11.92
CA ILE A 64 -8.56 0.35 10.66
C ILE A 64 -8.20 -0.89 9.84
N ARG A 65 -9.09 -1.88 9.81
CA ARG A 65 -8.97 -3.09 8.98
C ARG A 65 -9.69 -2.93 7.65
N THR A 66 -9.05 -3.36 6.56
CA THR A 66 -9.60 -3.31 5.20
C THR A 66 -9.25 -4.53 4.35
N HIS A 67 -10.21 -4.93 3.51
CA HIS A 67 -10.01 -5.91 2.44
C HIS A 67 -9.76 -5.22 1.07
N SER A 68 -10.03 -3.92 0.97
CA SER A 68 -9.89 -3.14 -0.27
C SER A 68 -8.40 -2.89 -0.57
N ARG A 69 -7.77 -3.85 -1.25
CA ARG A 69 -6.37 -3.79 -1.72
C ARG A 69 -6.17 -2.91 -2.97
N ASP A 70 -7.26 -2.60 -3.64
CA ASP A 70 -7.35 -1.77 -4.85
C ASP A 70 -7.53 -0.27 -4.55
N MET A 71 -7.55 0.11 -3.27
CA MET A 71 -7.57 1.50 -2.84
C MET A 71 -6.24 2.19 -3.18
N ILE A 72 -6.31 3.38 -3.77
CA ILE A 72 -5.15 4.24 -4.00
C ILE A 72 -4.86 5.03 -2.72
N VAL A 73 -3.59 5.13 -2.35
CA VAL A 73 -3.14 5.97 -1.24
C VAL A 73 -3.31 7.44 -1.62
N LEU A 74 -4.20 8.12 -0.91
CA LEU A 74 -4.44 9.57 -1.04
C LEU A 74 -3.60 10.36 -0.02
N PRO A 75 -3.28 11.63 -0.31
CA PRO A 75 -2.56 12.50 0.64
C PRO A 75 -3.22 12.57 2.03
N GLU A 76 -4.56 12.51 2.09
CA GLU A 76 -5.30 12.55 3.35
C GLU A 76 -5.00 11.38 4.31
N MET A 77 -4.50 10.25 3.78
CA MET A 77 -4.24 9.02 4.52
C MET A 77 -2.83 8.94 5.14
N VAL A 78 -1.95 9.86 4.80
CA VAL A 78 -0.55 9.85 5.30
C VAL A 78 -0.53 9.97 6.82
N GLY A 79 0.30 9.16 7.46
CA GLY A 79 0.44 9.08 8.93
C GLY A 79 -0.57 8.16 9.63
N ILE A 80 -1.42 7.46 8.88
CA ILE A 80 -2.38 6.49 9.43
C ILE A 80 -1.86 5.07 9.24
N THR A 81 -2.05 4.24 10.27
CA THR A 81 -1.80 2.80 10.18
C THR A 81 -3.05 2.07 9.69
N ILE A 82 -2.97 1.44 8.53
CA ILE A 82 -4.03 0.62 7.95
C ILE A 82 -3.62 -0.84 7.99
N HIS A 83 -4.54 -1.67 8.49
CA HIS A 83 -4.41 -3.12 8.47
C HIS A 83 -4.99 -3.67 7.17
N VAL A 84 -4.14 -4.06 6.22
CA VAL A 84 -4.54 -4.57 4.91
C VAL A 84 -4.52 -6.09 4.91
N HIS A 85 -5.60 -6.72 4.42
CA HIS A 85 -5.68 -8.17 4.34
C HIS A 85 -4.77 -8.74 3.24
N ASN A 86 -4.00 -9.78 3.55
CA ASN A 86 -3.16 -10.51 2.58
C ASN A 86 -3.73 -11.87 2.13
N GLY A 87 -4.93 -12.23 2.59
CA GLY A 87 -5.58 -13.52 2.33
C GLY A 87 -5.55 -14.47 3.53
N LYS A 88 -4.70 -14.23 4.53
CA LYS A 88 -4.66 -15.00 5.78
C LYS A 88 -4.75 -14.09 7.01
N GLU A 89 -3.97 -13.02 7.02
CA GLU A 89 -3.85 -12.10 8.15
C GLU A 89 -3.99 -10.64 7.70
N PHE A 90 -4.03 -9.74 8.68
CA PHE A 90 -4.12 -8.31 8.48
C PHE A 90 -2.78 -7.66 8.77
N VAL A 91 -2.04 -7.33 7.71
CA VAL A 91 -0.71 -6.72 7.81
C VAL A 91 -0.85 -5.24 8.19
N PRO A 92 -0.27 -4.78 9.31
CA PRO A 92 -0.28 -3.37 9.68
C PRO A 92 0.71 -2.60 8.79
N ILE A 93 0.22 -1.59 8.08
CA ILE A 93 1.02 -0.71 7.22
C ILE A 93 0.81 0.72 7.68
N GLU A 94 1.89 1.36 8.13
CA GLU A 94 1.93 2.80 8.38
C GLU A 94 2.17 3.53 7.06
N ILE A 95 1.24 4.42 6.68
CA ILE A 95 1.31 5.11 5.39
C ILE A 95 2.31 6.26 5.46
N LYS A 96 3.39 6.12 4.68
CA LYS A 96 4.42 7.16 4.51
C LYS A 96 4.07 8.10 3.34
N PRO A 97 4.58 9.34 3.33
CA PRO A 97 4.35 10.29 2.22
C PRO A 97 4.78 9.75 0.85
N GLU A 98 5.86 8.95 0.81
CA GLU A 98 6.41 8.33 -0.40
C GLU A 98 5.45 7.32 -1.06
N MET A 99 4.44 6.85 -0.33
CA MET A 99 3.46 5.87 -0.83
C MET A 99 2.30 6.51 -1.61
N ILE A 100 2.23 7.84 -1.70
CA ILE A 100 1.15 8.55 -2.41
C ILE A 100 1.08 8.09 -3.87
N GLY A 101 -0.11 7.67 -4.30
CA GLY A 101 -0.37 7.20 -5.67
C GLY A 101 -0.13 5.71 -5.91
N HIS A 102 0.37 4.96 -4.92
CA HIS A 102 0.42 3.50 -4.98
C HIS A 102 -0.89 2.86 -4.52
N TYR A 103 -1.09 1.58 -4.86
CA TYR A 103 -2.21 0.79 -4.33
C TYR A 103 -1.85 0.18 -2.97
N LEU A 104 -2.82 0.14 -2.03
CA LEU A 104 -2.61 -0.48 -0.71
C LEU A 104 -2.14 -1.94 -0.80
N GLY A 105 -2.59 -2.67 -1.83
CA GLY A 105 -2.21 -4.06 -2.06
C GLY A 105 -0.73 -4.28 -2.38
N GLU A 106 -0.01 -3.26 -2.85
CA GLU A 106 1.43 -3.36 -3.15
C GLU A 106 2.25 -3.56 -1.87
N PHE A 107 1.79 -3.01 -0.76
CA PHE A 107 2.48 -3.07 0.53
C PHE A 107 2.12 -4.31 1.36
N ALA A 108 1.09 -5.07 0.95
CA ALA A 108 0.66 -6.28 1.63
C ALA A 108 0.89 -7.51 0.72
N LEU A 109 2.09 -8.09 0.80
CA LEU A 109 2.45 -9.30 0.03
C LEU A 109 1.56 -10.48 0.42
N THR A 110 1.10 -11.22 -0.59
CA THR A 110 0.23 -12.41 -0.43
C THR A 110 1.03 -13.71 -0.29
N ARG A 111 2.24 -13.74 -0.86
CA ARG A 111 3.11 -14.91 -0.92
C ARG A 111 4.38 -14.67 -0.11
N LYS A 112 4.87 -15.72 0.53
CA LYS A 112 6.17 -15.72 1.21
C LYS A 112 7.30 -15.84 0.18
N ILE A 113 8.49 -15.37 0.55
CA ILE A 113 9.71 -15.59 -0.23
C ILE A 113 10.01 -17.09 -0.19
N VAL A 114 10.22 -17.68 -1.36
CA VAL A 114 10.60 -19.09 -1.49
C VAL A 114 12.11 -19.18 -1.31
N GLN A 115 12.55 -19.89 -0.27
CA GLN A 115 13.92 -20.34 -0.14
C GLN A 115 13.97 -21.77 -0.65
N HIS A 116 14.61 -21.96 -1.80
CA HIS A 116 14.81 -23.29 -2.35
C HIS A 116 15.74 -24.08 -1.43
N GLY A 117 15.28 -25.25 -0.99
CA GLY A 117 16.11 -26.19 -0.24
C GLY A 117 17.06 -26.96 -1.16
N SER A 118 17.66 -28.03 -0.61
CA SER A 118 18.49 -28.93 -1.39
C SER A 118 17.70 -29.61 -2.51
N PRO A 119 18.30 -29.80 -3.70
CA PRO A 119 17.66 -30.54 -4.77
C PRO A 119 17.40 -31.98 -4.31
N GLY A 120 16.25 -32.54 -4.70
CA GLY A 120 15.96 -33.96 -4.51
C GLY A 120 16.96 -34.84 -5.25
N VAL A 121 17.09 -36.09 -4.81
CA VAL A 121 17.94 -37.09 -5.48
C VAL A 121 17.41 -37.31 -6.89
N GLY A 122 18.27 -37.13 -7.89
CA GLY A 122 17.91 -37.23 -9.32
C GLY A 122 17.23 -36.00 -9.94
N ALA A 123 17.00 -34.92 -9.18
CA ALA A 123 16.39 -33.68 -9.71
C ALA A 123 17.34 -32.86 -10.60
N THR A 124 18.65 -32.89 -10.32
CA THR A 124 19.68 -32.28 -11.15
C THR A 124 20.69 -33.34 -11.57
N ARG A 125 21.35 -33.15 -12.72
CA ARG A 125 22.42 -34.06 -13.20
C ARG A 125 23.51 -34.29 -12.15
N SER A 126 23.75 -33.28 -11.30
CA SER A 126 24.68 -33.33 -10.17
C SER A 126 24.13 -34.09 -8.95
N SER A 127 22.81 -34.16 -8.75
CA SER A 127 22.20 -34.88 -7.62
C SER A 127 21.88 -36.34 -7.91
N MET A 128 22.16 -36.83 -9.12
CA MET A 128 21.99 -38.24 -9.50
C MET A 128 22.94 -39.19 -8.78
N PHE A 129 24.13 -38.72 -8.39
CA PHE A 129 25.18 -39.55 -7.78
C PHE A 129 25.36 -39.29 -6.29
N VAL A 130 24.48 -38.50 -5.68
CA VAL A 130 24.52 -38.25 -4.24
C VAL A 130 23.97 -39.48 -3.54
N ALA A 131 24.84 -40.18 -2.79
CA ALA A 131 24.48 -41.37 -2.05
C ALA A 131 23.40 -41.04 -1.01
N VAL A 132 22.26 -41.73 -1.09
CA VAL A 132 21.24 -41.70 -0.05
C VAL A 132 21.79 -42.50 1.12
N LYS A 133 21.91 -41.85 2.28
CA LYS A 133 22.31 -42.51 3.52
C LYS A 133 21.17 -43.35 4.09
#